data_AF-R9AIG3-F1
#
_entry.id   AF-R9AIG3-F1
#
_cell.length_a   1.000
_cell.length_b   1.000
_cell.length_c   1.000
_cell.angle_alpha   90.00
_cell.angle_beta   90.00
_cell.angle_gamma   90.00
#
_symmetry.space_group_name_H-M   'P 1'
#
loop_
_entity.id
_entity.type
_entity.pdbx_description
1 polymer ?
#
loop_
_entity_poly.entity_id
_entity_poly.type
_entity_poly.pdbx_seq_one_letter_code
_entity_poly.pdbx_strand_id
1 'polypeptide(L)'
;MNLNLKLPQQLRQYSTSIDKLSSFGVIHKSKRLGRGRSSNQGKTSGRGQNGQKSRGDGKVAPWFEGGQTPLTKRFPKTGFYNYNQTNYATVPLSRLAQWIQQRRINANTTITIRDIVHSNLVHGLSKKDGVKILSDLKPTAQLPPVHIEASSASKPAIEAIEAAGGSFTHKYFNKLSLRQHLNPHKFPIPVHEAAPTKKADILFYDRVSKR
;
A
#
# COMPACT_ATOMS: atom_id res chain seq x y z
N MET A 1 30.71 50.91 -29.77
CA MET A 1 29.81 50.99 -28.59
C MET A 1 29.96 49.70 -27.80
N ASN A 2 30.76 49.71 -26.74
CA ASN A 2 31.03 48.51 -25.94
C ASN A 2 29.83 48.20 -25.04
N LEU A 3 29.09 47.15 -25.38
CA LEU A 3 28.00 46.61 -24.56
C LEU A 3 28.61 45.91 -23.34
N ASN A 4 28.63 46.65 -22.23
CA ASN A 4 29.13 46.20 -20.94
C ASN A 4 28.10 45.24 -20.31
N LEU A 5 28.20 43.95 -20.65
CA LEU A 5 27.42 42.88 -20.03
C LEU A 5 27.85 42.71 -18.57
N LYS A 6 27.11 43.34 -17.64
CA LYS A 6 27.23 43.07 -16.20
C LYS A 6 26.84 41.60 -15.94
N LEU A 7 27.85 40.75 -15.73
CA LEU A 7 27.66 39.42 -15.16
C LEU A 7 26.87 39.54 -13.85
N PRO A 8 25.83 38.72 -13.60
CA PRO A 8 25.14 38.73 -12.32
C PRO A 8 26.09 38.23 -11.23
N GLN A 9 26.72 39.18 -10.53
CA GLN A 9 27.39 38.91 -9.26
C GLN A 9 26.30 38.57 -8.24
N GLN A 10 26.14 37.28 -7.98
CA GLN A 10 26.43 36.66 -6.68
C GLN A 10 25.69 35.32 -6.67
N LEU A 11 26.42 34.23 -6.92
CA LEU A 11 26.04 32.94 -6.40
C LEU A 11 25.77 33.14 -4.91
N ARG A 12 24.52 33.01 -4.45
CA ARG A 12 24.22 32.97 -3.01
C ARG A 12 25.05 31.81 -2.46
N GLN A 13 26.15 32.12 -1.78
CA GLN A 13 26.92 31.14 -1.05
C GLN A 13 26.03 30.65 0.08
N TYR A 14 25.24 29.60 -0.18
CA TYR A 14 24.59 28.84 0.87
C TYR A 14 25.74 28.20 1.64
N SER A 15 26.09 28.79 2.80
CA SER A 15 27.10 28.21 3.67
C SER A 15 26.59 26.82 4.07
N THR A 16 27.22 25.76 3.57
CA THR A 16 27.05 24.37 4.02
C THR A 16 27.74 24.16 5.37
N SER A 17 27.75 25.19 6.23
CA SER A 17 28.31 25.11 7.56
C SER A 17 27.37 24.33 8.48
N ILE A 18 27.95 23.53 9.36
CA ILE A 18 27.24 22.66 10.30
C ILE A 18 26.23 23.44 11.18
N ASP A 19 26.50 24.73 11.40
CA ASP A 19 25.71 25.59 12.28
C ASP A 19 24.34 26.00 11.71
N LYS A 20 24.07 25.75 10.42
CA LYS A 20 22.86 26.23 9.73
C LYS A 20 22.02 25.10 9.11
N LEU A 21 22.01 23.93 9.74
CA LEU A 21 21.35 22.72 9.24
C LEU A 21 19.88 22.54 9.70
N SER A 22 19.08 23.61 9.79
CA SER A 22 17.69 23.49 10.26
C SER A 22 16.65 23.81 9.18
N SER A 23 15.66 22.92 8.99
CA SER A 23 14.49 23.18 8.14
C SER A 23 13.37 23.85 8.95
N PHE A 24 12.82 24.94 8.43
CA PHE A 24 11.70 25.65 9.04
C PHE A 24 10.45 24.77 9.06
N GLY A 25 9.69 24.79 10.17
CA GLY A 25 8.41 24.10 10.30
C GLY A 25 8.45 22.61 10.65
N VAL A 26 9.64 21.98 10.70
CA VAL A 26 9.77 20.55 11.09
C VAL A 26 9.68 20.36 12.60
N ILE A 27 10.23 21.29 13.38
CA ILE A 27 10.25 21.22 14.84
C ILE A 27 9.19 22.18 15.40
N HIS A 28 8.19 21.63 16.07
CA HIS A 28 7.21 22.41 16.82
C HIS A 28 7.62 22.54 18.29
N LYS A 29 7.40 23.72 18.86
CA LYS A 29 7.68 23.96 20.29
C LYS A 29 6.74 23.11 21.15
N SER A 30 7.30 22.25 22.01
CA SER A 30 6.53 21.50 23.01
C SER A 30 5.94 22.43 24.07
N LYS A 31 4.70 22.16 24.48
CA LYS A 31 4.03 22.91 25.55
C LYS A 31 4.61 22.49 26.90
N ARG A 32 5.33 23.40 27.55
CA ARG A 32 5.86 23.18 28.90
C ARG A 32 4.81 23.57 29.94
N LEU A 33 4.19 22.57 30.55
CA LEU A 33 3.14 22.74 31.55
C LEU A 33 3.69 23.28 32.88
N GLY A 34 2.87 24.03 33.64
CA GLY A 34 3.21 24.50 34.98
C GLY A 34 4.28 25.61 35.04
N ARG A 35 4.51 26.33 33.93
CA ARG A 35 5.53 27.39 33.84
C ARG A 35 4.92 28.78 33.79
N GLY A 36 4.33 29.22 34.91
CA GLY A 36 3.80 30.58 35.08
C GLY A 36 2.48 30.86 34.33
N ARG A 37 1.80 31.96 34.68
CA ARG A 37 0.47 32.30 34.13
C ARG A 37 0.50 32.67 32.64
N SER A 38 1.54 33.36 32.19
CA SER A 38 1.69 33.83 30.80
C SER A 38 1.80 32.68 29.78
N SER A 39 2.19 31.47 30.21
CA SER A 39 2.26 30.30 29.32
C SER A 39 0.89 29.69 29.00
N ASN A 40 -0.22 30.29 29.46
CA ASN A 40 -1.61 29.82 29.36
C ASN A 40 -1.91 28.46 30.02
N GLN A 41 -0.90 27.70 30.43
CA GLN A 41 -1.01 26.38 31.07
C GLN A 41 -0.29 26.34 32.43
N GLY A 42 -0.22 27.47 33.12
CA GLY A 42 0.44 27.61 34.43
C GLY A 42 -0.34 26.98 35.59
N LYS A 43 -1.47 27.58 35.97
CA LYS A 43 -2.18 27.26 37.23
C LYS A 43 -2.64 25.80 37.34
N THR A 44 -3.24 25.26 36.28
CA THR A 44 -3.84 23.90 36.28
C THR A 44 -3.14 22.93 35.35
N SER A 45 -2.09 23.35 34.64
CA SER A 45 -1.37 22.50 33.68
C SER A 45 -2.29 21.82 32.64
N GLY A 46 -3.43 22.44 32.32
CA GLY A 46 -4.42 21.89 31.37
C GLY A 46 -5.31 20.77 31.91
N ARG A 47 -5.28 20.48 33.22
CA ARG A 47 -6.03 19.37 33.84
C ARG A 47 -7.42 19.76 34.39
N GLY A 48 -7.79 21.03 34.35
CA GLY A 48 -9.03 21.53 34.97
C GLY A 48 -8.91 21.74 36.48
N GLN A 49 -10.05 21.79 37.18
CA GLN A 49 -10.13 22.04 38.63
C GLN A 49 -10.61 20.77 39.37
N ASN A 50 -9.95 20.42 40.47
CA ASN A 50 -10.38 19.51 41.55
C ASN A 50 -11.18 18.22 41.20
N GLY A 51 -11.12 17.72 39.96
CA GLY A 51 -11.76 16.47 39.55
C GLY A 51 -10.81 15.27 39.60
N GLN A 52 -11.35 14.05 39.44
CA GLN A 52 -10.57 12.81 39.44
C GLN A 52 -9.37 12.90 38.48
N LYS A 53 -9.59 13.29 37.21
CA LYS A 53 -8.55 13.43 36.17
C LYS A 53 -7.47 14.51 36.47
N SER A 54 -7.70 15.36 37.47
CA SER A 54 -6.73 16.39 37.87
C SER A 54 -5.70 15.90 38.89
N ARG A 55 -5.98 14.77 39.57
CA ARG A 55 -5.12 14.15 40.59
C ARG A 55 -4.18 13.11 39.95
N GLY A 56 -3.07 12.80 40.62
CA GLY A 56 -2.05 11.87 40.11
C GLY A 56 -2.59 10.47 39.81
N ASP A 57 -3.46 9.97 40.69
CA ASP A 57 -3.97 8.59 40.65
C ASP A 57 -5.34 8.47 39.94
N GLY A 58 -5.97 9.59 39.58
CA GLY A 58 -7.31 9.63 38.99
C GLY A 58 -7.34 9.44 37.48
N LYS A 59 -6.57 8.48 36.96
CA LYS A 59 -6.56 8.14 35.53
C LYS A 59 -7.77 7.26 35.21
N VAL A 60 -8.77 7.87 34.59
CA VAL A 60 -9.91 7.14 34.03
C VAL A 60 -9.52 6.61 32.65
N ALA A 61 -9.76 5.32 32.39
CA ALA A 61 -9.51 4.73 31.08
C ALA A 61 -10.31 5.49 29.99
N PRO A 62 -9.72 5.77 28.80
CA PRO A 62 -10.41 6.54 27.76
C PRO A 62 -11.76 5.95 27.31
N TRP A 63 -11.93 4.64 27.43
CA TRP A 63 -13.15 3.91 27.06
C TRP A 63 -14.15 3.73 28.21
N PHE A 64 -13.91 4.33 29.38
CA PHE A 64 -14.83 4.24 30.51
C PHE A 64 -16.03 5.18 30.33
N GLU A 65 -17.24 4.61 30.29
CA GLU A 65 -18.51 5.33 30.07
C GLU A 65 -19.23 5.73 31.37
N GLY A 66 -18.49 5.95 32.47
CA GLY A 66 -19.08 6.49 33.71
C GLY A 66 -19.89 5.50 34.55
N GLY A 67 -19.78 4.20 34.28
CA GLY A 67 -20.54 3.13 34.96
C GLY A 67 -21.67 2.54 34.10
N GLN A 68 -21.97 3.14 32.95
CA GLN A 68 -22.85 2.54 31.95
C GLN A 68 -22.21 1.27 31.37
N THR A 69 -23.01 0.29 30.95
CA THR A 69 -22.51 -0.90 30.23
C THR A 69 -21.76 -0.44 28.98
N PRO A 70 -20.47 -0.78 28.79
CA PRO A 70 -19.70 -0.25 27.68
C PRO A 70 -20.20 -0.79 26.34
N LEU A 71 -19.98 -0.04 25.26
CA LEU A 71 -20.40 -0.40 23.90
C LEU A 71 -20.05 -1.84 23.51
N THR A 72 -18.86 -2.31 23.88
CA THR A 72 -18.35 -3.66 23.59
C THR A 72 -19.13 -4.78 24.29
N LYS A 73 -19.90 -4.47 25.34
CA LYS A 73 -20.78 -5.42 26.05
C LYS A 73 -22.25 -5.27 25.66
N ARG A 74 -22.68 -4.10 25.16
CA ARG A 74 -24.08 -3.87 24.76
C ARG A 74 -24.47 -4.68 23.53
N PHE A 75 -23.56 -4.80 22.57
CA PHE A 75 -23.80 -5.50 21.32
C PHE A 75 -23.15 -6.90 21.33
N PRO A 76 -23.81 -7.91 20.73
CA PRO A 76 -23.20 -9.22 20.57
C PRO A 76 -22.02 -9.14 19.60
N LYS A 77 -21.01 -9.99 19.81
CA LYS A 77 -19.94 -10.19 18.83
C LYS A 77 -20.53 -10.94 17.63
N THR A 78 -20.52 -10.31 16.46
CA THR A 78 -21.06 -10.89 15.24
C THR A 78 -19.94 -11.36 14.29
N GLY A 79 -20.20 -12.44 13.56
CA GLY A 79 -19.29 -13.00 12.57
C GLY A 79 -18.08 -13.73 13.15
N PHE A 80 -17.13 -14.06 12.27
CA PHE A 80 -15.86 -14.69 12.61
C PHE A 80 -14.76 -14.19 11.66
N TYR A 81 -13.50 -14.29 12.08
CA TYR A 81 -12.37 -14.00 11.20
C TYR A 81 -11.98 -15.24 10.40
N ASN A 82 -12.05 -15.16 9.08
CA ASN A 82 -11.66 -16.26 8.21
C ASN A 82 -10.12 -16.31 8.04
N TYR A 83 -9.47 -17.20 8.79
CA TYR A 83 -8.01 -17.43 8.69
C TYR A 83 -7.56 -18.04 7.36
N ASN A 84 -8.47 -18.72 6.66
CA ASN A 84 -8.20 -19.38 5.39
C ASN A 84 -8.47 -18.49 4.16
N GLN A 85 -8.80 -17.21 4.37
CA GLN A 85 -9.02 -16.28 3.27
C GLN A 85 -7.73 -16.05 2.47
N THR A 86 -7.85 -16.04 1.15
CA THR A 86 -6.74 -15.70 0.25
C THR A 86 -6.73 -14.20 0.01
N ASN A 87 -5.64 -13.54 0.38
CA ASN A 87 -5.50 -12.10 0.25
C ASN A 87 -4.63 -11.74 -0.96
N TYR A 88 -5.26 -11.24 -2.02
CA TYR A 88 -4.57 -10.82 -3.24
C TYR A 88 -4.14 -9.35 -3.19
N ALA A 89 -3.04 -9.03 -3.87
CA ALA A 89 -2.70 -7.67 -4.24
C ALA A 89 -3.54 -7.26 -5.44
N THR A 90 -4.32 -6.20 -5.31
CA THR A 90 -5.15 -5.71 -6.40
C THR A 90 -4.34 -4.83 -7.35
N VAL A 91 -4.46 -5.09 -8.64
CA VAL A 91 -3.84 -4.31 -9.71
C VAL A 91 -4.93 -3.83 -10.66
N PRO A 92 -5.24 -2.52 -10.68
CA PRO A 92 -6.17 -1.96 -11.65
C PRO A 92 -5.53 -1.86 -13.05
N LEU A 93 -6.31 -2.15 -14.08
CA LEU A 93 -5.85 -2.09 -15.48
C LEU A 93 -5.39 -0.69 -15.92
N SER A 94 -6.02 0.38 -15.42
CA SER A 94 -5.56 1.77 -15.67
C SER A 94 -4.10 1.98 -15.28
N ARG A 95 -3.71 1.47 -14.11
CA ARG A 95 -2.35 1.59 -13.58
C ARG A 95 -1.37 0.72 -14.37
N LEU A 96 -1.79 -0.47 -14.76
CA LEU A 96 -0.98 -1.34 -15.61
C LEU A 96 -0.68 -0.67 -16.96
N ALA A 97 -1.69 -0.05 -17.60
CA ALA A 97 -1.52 0.72 -18.84
C ALA A 97 -0.52 1.88 -18.67
N GLN A 98 -0.61 2.64 -17.57
CA GLN A 98 0.35 3.71 -17.27
C GLN A 98 1.80 3.21 -17.15
N TRP A 99 2.00 2.04 -16.52
CA TRP A 99 3.35 1.46 -16.37
C TRP A 99 3.93 1.01 -17.71
N ILE A 100 3.09 0.50 -18.60
CA ILE A 100 3.48 0.15 -19.97
C ILE A 100 3.84 1.41 -20.76
N GLN A 101 3.02 2.47 -20.66
CA GLN A 101 3.31 3.75 -21.32
C GLN A 101 4.64 4.37 -20.86
N GLN A 102 4.95 4.23 -19.56
CA GLN A 102 6.23 4.64 -18.98
C GLN A 102 7.41 3.71 -19.35
N ARG A 103 7.18 2.66 -20.15
CA ARG A 103 8.16 1.64 -20.55
C ARG A 103 8.80 0.91 -19.37
N ARG A 104 8.09 0.83 -18.24
CA ARG A 104 8.53 0.08 -17.04
C ARG A 104 8.20 -1.40 -17.13
N ILE A 105 7.17 -1.73 -17.91
CA ILE A 105 6.75 -3.09 -18.22
C ILE A 105 6.70 -3.21 -19.74
N ASN A 106 7.24 -4.31 -20.27
CA ASN A 106 7.17 -4.62 -21.69
C ASN A 106 5.84 -5.31 -22.01
N ALA A 107 5.07 -4.74 -22.95
CA ALA A 107 3.80 -5.31 -23.40
C ALA A 107 3.97 -6.49 -24.37
N ASN A 108 5.12 -6.60 -25.03
CA ASN A 108 5.35 -7.65 -26.03
C ASN A 108 5.61 -9.03 -25.40
N THR A 109 5.94 -9.05 -24.10
CA THR A 109 6.18 -10.28 -23.33
C THR A 109 5.00 -10.57 -22.43
N THR A 110 4.82 -11.84 -22.06
CA THR A 110 3.83 -12.24 -21.04
C THR A 110 4.16 -11.55 -19.71
N ILE A 111 3.26 -10.68 -19.23
CA ILE A 111 3.41 -9.98 -17.96
C ILE A 111 3.12 -10.96 -16.84
N THR A 112 4.17 -11.33 -16.11
CA THR A 112 4.07 -12.23 -14.95
C THR A 112 3.93 -11.45 -13.64
N ILE A 113 3.61 -12.15 -12.55
CA ILE A 113 3.61 -11.58 -11.20
C ILE A 113 4.99 -11.01 -10.85
N ARG A 114 6.07 -11.63 -11.34
CA ARG A 114 7.43 -11.13 -11.15
C ARG A 114 7.60 -9.74 -11.76
N ASP A 115 7.17 -9.54 -13.00
CA ASP A 115 7.34 -8.26 -13.71
C ASP A 115 6.54 -7.14 -13.03
N ILE A 116 5.35 -7.46 -12.53
CA ILE A 116 4.51 -6.54 -11.74
C ILE A 116 5.23 -6.08 -10.45
N VAL A 117 5.91 -6.99 -9.76
CA VAL A 117 6.63 -6.63 -8.52
C VAL A 117 7.95 -5.92 -8.81
N HIS A 118 8.74 -6.39 -9.77
CA HIS A 118 10.04 -5.78 -10.12
C HIS A 118 9.88 -4.40 -10.75
N SER A 119 8.76 -4.14 -11.45
CA SER A 119 8.40 -2.80 -11.92
C SER A 119 7.87 -1.87 -10.83
N ASN A 120 7.81 -2.31 -9.57
CA ASN A 120 7.24 -1.58 -8.43
C ASN A 120 5.77 -1.14 -8.66
N LEU A 121 5.01 -1.90 -9.46
CA LEU A 121 3.56 -1.69 -9.59
C LEU A 121 2.83 -2.12 -8.32
N VAL A 122 3.30 -3.20 -7.70
CA VAL A 122 2.80 -3.74 -6.42
C VAL A 122 3.93 -3.82 -5.41
N HIS A 123 3.66 -3.35 -4.19
CA HIS A 123 4.58 -3.44 -3.06
C HIS A 123 4.05 -4.43 -2.01
N GLY A 124 4.96 -5.03 -1.23
CA GLY A 124 4.58 -5.85 -0.07
C GLY A 124 3.88 -7.17 -0.39
N LEU A 125 4.15 -7.76 -1.57
CA LEU A 125 3.54 -9.03 -1.98
C LEU A 125 3.89 -10.20 -1.03
N SER A 126 4.97 -10.09 -0.23
CA SER A 126 5.37 -11.11 0.74
C SER A 126 4.33 -11.43 1.82
N LYS A 127 3.40 -10.50 2.09
CA LYS A 127 2.30 -10.69 3.06
C LYS A 127 0.99 -11.13 2.40
N LYS A 128 1.00 -11.35 1.08
CA LYS A 128 -0.18 -11.62 0.26
C LYS A 128 0.01 -12.94 -0.49
N ASP A 129 -1.08 -13.53 -0.94
CA ASP A 129 -1.09 -14.86 -1.55
C ASP A 129 -0.93 -14.81 -3.09
N GLY A 130 -1.01 -13.62 -3.70
CA GLY A 130 -0.88 -13.46 -5.14
C GLY A 130 -1.33 -12.09 -5.64
N VAL A 131 -1.54 -11.97 -6.95
CA VAL A 131 -2.02 -10.74 -7.61
C VAL A 131 -3.38 -10.98 -8.25
N LYS A 132 -4.30 -10.05 -8.05
CA LYS A 132 -5.62 -10.01 -8.69
C LYS A 132 -5.75 -8.78 -9.58
N ILE A 133 -6.03 -9.01 -10.87
CA ILE A 133 -6.30 -7.93 -11.83
C ILE A 133 -7.75 -7.47 -11.69
N LEU A 134 -7.95 -6.15 -11.66
CA LEU A 134 -9.27 -5.52 -11.55
C LEU A 134 -9.55 -4.63 -12.76
N SER A 135 -10.81 -4.62 -13.19
CA SER A 135 -11.31 -3.67 -14.18
C SER A 135 -11.44 -2.30 -13.52
N ASP A 136 -10.59 -1.38 -13.93
CA ASP A 136 -10.65 0.04 -13.56
C ASP A 136 -10.19 0.85 -14.77
N LEU A 137 -10.76 0.55 -15.94
CA LEU A 137 -10.49 1.30 -17.15
C LEU A 137 -11.48 2.44 -17.25
N LYS A 138 -10.95 3.67 -17.22
CA LYS A 138 -11.69 4.82 -17.75
C LYS A 138 -11.76 4.67 -19.27
N PRO A 139 -12.86 5.05 -19.94
CA PRO A 139 -13.04 4.86 -21.38
C PRO A 139 -11.93 5.50 -22.25
N THR A 140 -11.19 6.46 -21.71
CA THR A 140 -10.11 7.16 -22.40
C THR A 140 -8.77 6.42 -22.38
N ALA A 141 -8.53 5.50 -21.43
CA ALA A 141 -7.26 4.81 -21.31
C ALA A 141 -7.24 3.59 -22.23
N GLN A 142 -6.49 3.67 -23.33
CA GLN A 142 -6.29 2.53 -24.22
C GLN A 142 -5.30 1.55 -23.60
N LEU A 143 -5.75 0.31 -23.37
CA LEU A 143 -4.87 -0.79 -22.99
C LEU A 143 -4.26 -1.36 -24.29
N PRO A 144 -2.93 -1.52 -24.38
CA PRO A 144 -2.32 -2.24 -25.50
C PRO A 144 -2.71 -3.73 -25.44
N PRO A 145 -2.54 -4.50 -26.53
CA PRO A 145 -2.68 -5.95 -26.49
C PRO A 145 -1.61 -6.52 -25.56
N VAL A 146 -2.04 -7.17 -24.47
CA VAL A 146 -1.16 -7.66 -23.42
C VAL A 146 -1.56 -9.06 -23.02
N HIS A 147 -0.56 -9.93 -22.87
CA HIS A 147 -0.73 -11.26 -22.28
C HIS A 147 -0.35 -11.21 -20.81
N ILE A 148 -1.29 -11.50 -19.90
CA ILE A 148 -1.07 -11.39 -18.45
C ILE A 148 -1.21 -12.76 -17.78
N GLU A 149 -0.21 -13.14 -16.99
CA GLU A 149 -0.26 -14.32 -16.12
C GLU A 149 -0.33 -13.88 -14.65
N ALA A 150 -1.47 -14.13 -14.00
CA ALA A 150 -1.65 -13.77 -12.60
C ALA A 150 -2.50 -14.79 -11.82
N SER A 151 -2.62 -14.61 -10.51
CA SER A 151 -3.38 -15.55 -9.67
C SER A 151 -4.88 -15.49 -9.94
N SER A 152 -5.42 -14.27 -10.12
CA SER A 152 -6.85 -14.05 -10.33
C SER A 152 -7.14 -12.80 -11.17
N ALA A 153 -8.31 -12.74 -11.80
CA ALA A 153 -8.84 -11.52 -12.42
C ALA A 153 -10.35 -11.40 -12.13
N SER A 154 -10.87 -10.18 -12.21
CA SER A 154 -12.33 -9.96 -12.29
C SER A 154 -12.83 -10.26 -13.70
N LYS A 155 -14.03 -10.82 -13.85
CA LYS A 155 -14.69 -11.02 -15.16
C LYS A 155 -14.63 -9.80 -16.10
N PRO A 156 -15.04 -8.58 -15.66
CA PRO A 156 -14.93 -7.40 -16.52
C PRO A 156 -13.48 -7.01 -16.88
N ALA A 157 -12.47 -7.48 -16.13
CA ALA A 157 -11.08 -7.23 -16.49
C ALA A 157 -10.62 -8.15 -17.62
N ILE A 158 -11.06 -9.41 -17.60
CA ILE A 158 -10.78 -10.38 -18.65
C ILE A 158 -11.40 -9.90 -19.96
N GLU A 159 -12.70 -9.55 -19.93
CA GLU A 159 -13.42 -9.00 -21.08
C GLU A 159 -12.71 -7.77 -21.65
N ALA A 160 -12.21 -6.86 -20.80
CA ALA A 160 -11.47 -5.68 -21.24
C ALA A 160 -10.08 -6.01 -21.82
N ILE A 161 -9.39 -7.02 -21.31
CA ILE A 161 -8.10 -7.49 -21.86
C ILE A 161 -8.30 -8.15 -23.22
N GLU A 162 -9.33 -9.00 -23.35
CA GLU A 162 -9.69 -9.66 -24.61
C GLU A 162 -10.16 -8.66 -25.67
N ALA A 163 -10.97 -7.66 -25.28
CA ALA A 163 -11.39 -6.57 -26.16
C ALA A 163 -10.21 -5.74 -26.68
N ALA A 164 -9.13 -5.64 -25.91
CA ALA A 164 -7.88 -5.01 -26.33
C ALA A 164 -6.98 -5.92 -27.19
N GLY A 165 -7.39 -7.17 -27.47
CA GLY A 165 -6.62 -8.16 -28.21
C GLY A 165 -5.55 -8.88 -27.39
N GLY A 166 -5.63 -8.80 -26.06
CA GLY A 166 -4.76 -9.52 -25.13
C GLY A 166 -5.30 -10.90 -24.73
N SER A 167 -4.60 -11.58 -23.82
CA SER A 167 -5.08 -12.82 -23.21
C SER A 167 -4.75 -12.88 -21.72
N PHE A 168 -5.62 -13.50 -20.92
CA PHE A 168 -5.38 -13.70 -19.50
C PHE A 168 -5.21 -15.19 -19.18
N THR A 169 -4.18 -15.53 -18.40
CA THR A 169 -3.98 -16.89 -17.90
C THR A 169 -3.94 -16.90 -16.37
N HIS A 170 -4.74 -17.78 -15.79
CA HIS A 170 -4.66 -18.06 -14.37
C HIS A 170 -3.49 -18.97 -14.05
N LYS A 171 -2.63 -18.55 -13.12
CA LYS A 171 -1.57 -19.39 -12.57
C LYS A 171 -1.73 -19.54 -11.05
N TYR A 172 -1.82 -20.79 -10.59
CA TYR A 172 -1.84 -21.10 -9.17
C TYR A 172 -0.43 -20.94 -8.57
N PHE A 173 -0.36 -20.34 -7.39
CA PHE A 173 0.87 -20.28 -6.60
C PHE A 173 0.59 -20.64 -5.15
N ASN A 174 1.49 -21.43 -4.56
CA ASN A 174 1.61 -21.49 -3.10
C ASN A 174 2.62 -20.42 -2.65
N LYS A 175 2.74 -20.18 -1.33
CA LYS A 175 3.65 -19.15 -0.82
C LYS A 175 5.12 -19.38 -1.20
N LEU A 176 5.55 -20.64 -1.29
CA LEU A 176 6.92 -21.01 -1.61
C LEU A 176 7.24 -20.81 -3.10
N SER A 177 6.35 -21.27 -3.98
CA SER A 177 6.44 -21.15 -5.44
C SER A 177 6.29 -19.70 -5.88
N LEU A 178 5.41 -18.91 -5.23
CA LEU A 178 5.35 -17.47 -5.45
C LEU A 178 6.68 -16.80 -5.09
N ARG A 179 7.26 -17.15 -3.93
CA ARG A 179 8.54 -16.59 -3.50
C ARG A 179 9.67 -16.93 -4.48
N GLN A 180 9.70 -18.16 -4.99
CA GLN A 180 10.64 -18.59 -6.02
C GLN A 180 10.42 -17.88 -7.35
N HIS A 181 9.16 -17.76 -7.80
CA HIS A 181 8.82 -17.05 -9.02
C HIS A 181 9.28 -15.58 -8.98
N LEU A 182 9.14 -14.91 -7.83
CA LEU A 182 9.65 -13.55 -7.64
C LEU A 182 11.17 -13.45 -7.60
N ASN A 183 11.84 -14.38 -6.91
CA ASN A 183 13.27 -14.32 -6.61
C ASN A 183 13.95 -15.68 -6.82
N PRO A 184 14.11 -16.16 -8.07
CA PRO A 184 14.64 -17.49 -8.32
C PRO A 184 16.09 -17.64 -7.86
N HIS A 185 16.91 -16.58 -7.95
CA HIS A 185 18.31 -16.57 -7.50
C HIS A 185 18.49 -16.89 -6.00
N LYS A 186 17.44 -16.74 -5.18
CA LYS A 186 17.48 -17.09 -3.74
C LYS A 186 17.25 -18.57 -3.48
N PHE A 187 16.90 -19.33 -4.51
CA PHE A 187 16.64 -20.77 -4.45
C PHE A 187 17.74 -21.47 -5.24
N PRO A 188 18.82 -21.92 -4.57
CA PRO A 188 19.91 -22.63 -5.25
C PRO A 188 19.42 -23.94 -5.87
N ILE A 189 18.41 -24.57 -5.27
CA ILE A 189 17.70 -25.73 -5.80
C ILE A 189 16.29 -25.26 -6.18
N PRO A 190 15.85 -25.43 -7.43
CA PRO A 190 14.50 -25.04 -7.83
C PRO A 190 13.47 -25.96 -7.18
N VAL A 191 12.48 -25.38 -6.51
CA VAL A 191 11.30 -26.10 -6.04
C VAL A 191 10.36 -26.32 -7.23
N HIS A 192 9.79 -27.51 -7.34
CA HIS A 192 8.76 -27.80 -8.34
C HIS A 192 7.52 -26.93 -8.13
N GLU A 193 6.86 -26.57 -9.24
CA GLU A 193 5.59 -25.84 -9.17
C GLU A 193 4.52 -26.75 -8.53
N ALA A 194 3.88 -26.26 -7.47
CA ALA A 194 2.86 -27.03 -6.76
C ALA A 194 1.51 -26.96 -7.49
N ALA A 195 0.83 -28.10 -7.62
CA ALA A 195 -0.56 -28.16 -8.04
C ALA A 195 -1.50 -27.70 -6.90
N PRO A 196 -2.70 -27.16 -7.22
CA PRO A 196 -3.69 -26.84 -6.21
C PRO A 196 -4.20 -28.13 -5.55
N THR A 197 -4.14 -28.19 -4.22
CA THR A 197 -4.61 -29.34 -3.43
C THR A 197 -6.00 -29.16 -2.87
N LYS A 198 -6.40 -27.92 -2.55
CA LYS A 198 -7.75 -27.64 -2.03
C LYS A 198 -8.78 -27.79 -3.15
N LYS A 199 -9.89 -28.49 -2.87
CA LYS A 199 -11.02 -28.63 -3.82
C LYS A 199 -11.50 -27.29 -4.37
N ALA A 200 -11.58 -26.26 -3.53
CA ALA A 200 -11.99 -24.92 -3.96
C ALA A 200 -11.02 -24.28 -4.96
N ASP A 201 -9.71 -24.47 -4.77
CA ASP A 201 -8.68 -23.96 -5.68
C ASP A 201 -8.73 -24.73 -6.99
N ILE A 202 -8.80 -26.07 -6.94
CA ILE A 202 -8.92 -26.91 -8.15
C ILE A 202 -10.11 -26.46 -8.99
N LEU A 203 -11.30 -26.36 -8.39
CA LEU A 203 -12.51 -25.90 -9.09
C LEU A 203 -12.41 -24.46 -9.59
N PHE A 204 -11.59 -23.61 -8.96
CA PHE A 204 -11.38 -22.24 -9.41
C PHE A 204 -10.51 -22.19 -10.67
N TYR A 205 -9.40 -22.93 -10.69
CA TYR A 205 -8.44 -22.93 -11.80
C TYR A 205 -8.87 -23.80 -13.00
N ASP A 206 -9.74 -24.78 -12.77
CA ASP A 206 -10.29 -25.65 -13.82
C ASP A 206 -11.37 -24.95 -14.66
N ARG A 207 -12.07 -23.95 -14.09
CA ARG A 207 -13.18 -23.27 -14.78
C ARG A 207 -12.69 -22.35 -15.89
N VAL A 208 -13.06 -22.67 -17.13
CA VAL A 208 -12.84 -21.79 -18.30
C VAL A 208 -13.49 -20.42 -18.13
N SER A 209 -14.67 -20.33 -17.52
CA SER A 209 -15.36 -19.04 -17.26
C SER A 209 -14.65 -18.12 -16.26
N LYS A 210 -13.57 -18.62 -15.64
CA LYS A 210 -12.71 -17.81 -14.80
C LYS A 210 -11.51 -17.29 -15.58
N ARG A 211 -10.99 -18.02 -16.58
CA ARG A 211 -10.00 -17.50 -17.54
C ARG A 211 -10.53 -16.22 -18.17
#